data_AF-A0A061F7B4-F1
#
_entry.id   AF-A0A061F7B4-F1
#
_cell.length_a   1.000
_cell.length_b   1.000
_cell.length_c   1.000
_cell.angle_alpha   90.00
_cell.angle_beta   90.00
_cell.angle_gamma   90.00
#
_symmetry.space_group_name_H-M   'P 1'
#
loop_
_entity.id
_entity.type
_entity.pdbx_description
1 polymer ?
#
loop_
_entity_poly.entity_id
_entity_poly.type
_entity_poly.pdbx_seq_one_letter_code
_entity_poly.pdbx_strand_id
1 'polypeptide(L)' 'MNHGRTKHIKVKFHSIREAVKDEEIQLKHCGSYAQLADIFTKNLNKERFFWLRKEIGVYKTKTKGLC' A
#
# COMPACT_ATOMS: atom_id res chain seq x y z
N MET A 1 -16.11 -19.32 18.64
CA MET A 1 -16.37 -19.30 17.18
C MET A 1 -16.38 -17.85 16.69
N ASN A 2 -15.41 -17.46 15.86
CA ASN A 2 -15.12 -16.07 15.52
C ASN A 2 -16.03 -15.57 14.36
N HIS A 3 -17.29 -15.26 14.66
CA HIS A 3 -18.32 -14.96 13.65
C HIS A 3 -18.10 -13.63 12.90
N GLY A 4 -17.53 -12.62 13.56
CA GLY A 4 -17.31 -11.30 12.95
C GLY A 4 -16.24 -11.32 11.85
N ARG A 5 -15.08 -11.95 12.13
CA ARG A 5 -13.92 -11.93 11.23
C ARG A 5 -14.21 -12.63 9.89
N THR A 6 -14.92 -13.75 9.92
CA THR A 6 -15.36 -14.47 8.71
C THR A 6 -16.35 -13.65 7.88
N LYS A 7 -17.29 -12.93 8.52
CA LYS A 7 -18.22 -12.04 7.82
C LYS A 7 -17.47 -10.89 7.13
N HIS A 8 -16.53 -10.23 7.82
CA HIS A 8 -15.77 -9.13 7.25
C HIS A 8 -14.89 -9.55 6.07
N ILE A 9 -14.33 -10.77 6.10
CA ILE A 9 -13.60 -11.34 4.96
C ILE A 9 -14.56 -11.47 3.78
N LYS A 10 -15.69 -12.18 3.94
CA LYS A 10 -16.64 -12.41 2.85
C LYS A 10 -17.13 -11.12 2.20
N VAL A 11 -17.48 -10.11 3.00
CA VAL A 11 -17.94 -8.80 2.50
C VAL A 11 -16.87 -8.11 1.66
N LYS A 12 -15.64 -7.98 2.16
CA LYS A 12 -14.54 -7.32 1.43
C LYS A 12 -14.19 -8.04 0.13
N PHE A 13 -14.17 -9.38 0.16
CA PHE A 13 -13.87 -10.19 -1.03
C PHE A 13 -14.92 -10.03 -2.12
N HIS A 14 -16.20 -9.91 -1.75
CA HIS A 14 -17.27 -9.70 -2.71
C HIS A 14 -17.15 -8.33 -3.38
N SER A 15 -16.99 -7.27 -2.59
CA SER A 15 -16.84 -5.91 -3.11
C SER A 15 -15.65 -5.75 -4.06
N ILE A 16 -14.49 -6.35 -3.74
CA ILE A 16 -13.32 -6.31 -4.64
C ILE A 16 -13.59 -7.08 -5.93
N ARG A 17 -14.29 -8.23 -5.88
CA ARG A 17 -14.63 -9.01 -7.08
C ARG A 17 -15.61 -8.27 -7.98
N GLU A 18 -16.60 -7.60 -7.41
CA GLU A 18 -17.56 -6.77 -8.15
C GLU A 18 -16.83 -5.62 -8.84
N ALA A 19 -16.02 -4.84 -8.10
CA ALA A 19 -15.25 -3.75 -8.69
C ALA A 19 -14.26 -4.19 -9.79
N VAL A 20 -13.70 -5.40 -9.71
CA VAL A 20 -12.89 -5.98 -10.80
C VAL A 20 -13.76 -6.36 -12.00
N LYS A 21 -14.94 -6.96 -11.76
CA LYS A 21 -15.87 -7.38 -12.81
C LYS A 21 -16.45 -6.19 -13.56
N ASP A 22 -16.73 -5.11 -12.84
CA ASP A 22 -17.25 -3.85 -13.37
C ASP A 22 -16.13 -2.95 -13.94
N GLU A 23 -14.90 -3.47 -14.01
CA GLU A 23 -13.70 -2.80 -14.54
C GLU A 23 -13.30 -1.49 -13.83
N GLU A 24 -13.88 -1.20 -12.67
CA GLU A 24 -13.52 -0.06 -11.83
C GLU A 24 -12.09 -0.17 -11.29
N ILE A 25 -11.63 -1.40 -11.04
CA ILE A 25 -10.27 -1.67 -10.57
C ILE A 25 -9.62 -2.81 -11.38
N GLN A 26 -8.33 -2.65 -11.66
CA GLN A 26 -7.51 -3.71 -12.27
C GLN A 26 -6.61 -4.36 -11.21
N LEU A 27 -6.81 -5.67 -10.99
CA LEU A 27 -5.94 -6.43 -10.10
C LEU A 27 -4.62 -6.77 -10.81
N LYS A 28 -3.49 -6.29 -10.30
CA LYS A 28 -2.15 -6.65 -10.77
C LYS A 28 -1.32 -7.21 -9.62
N HIS A 29 -0.64 -8.32 -9.88
CA HIS A 29 0.34 -8.84 -8.94
C HIS A 29 1.51 -7.87 -8.81
N CYS A 30 1.87 -7.51 -7.59
CA CYS A 30 3.05 -6.71 -7.27
C CYS A 30 3.93 -7.52 -6.31
N GLY A 31 5.20 -7.72 -6.68
CA GLY A 31 6.13 -8.43 -5.81
C GLY A 31 6.41 -7.64 -4.53
N SER A 32 6.73 -8.34 -3.44
CA SER A 32 6.96 -7.73 -2.12
C SER A 32 8.00 -6.59 -2.14
N TYR A 33 9.02 -6.69 -2.99
CA TYR A 33 10.04 -5.64 -3.14
C TYR A 33 9.55 -4.44 -3.95
N ALA A 34 8.56 -4.59 -4.82
CA ALA A 34 7.99 -3.50 -5.62
C ALA A 34 6.74 -2.87 -4.99
N GLN A 35 6.23 -3.42 -3.88
CA GLN A 35 5.02 -2.94 -3.22
C GLN A 35 5.25 -1.59 -2.51
N LEU A 36 5.06 -0.49 -3.24
CA LEU A 36 5.29 0.87 -2.73
C LEU A 36 4.44 1.23 -1.52
N ALA A 37 3.22 0.70 -1.44
CA ALA A 37 2.29 0.92 -0.34
C ALA A 37 2.84 0.50 1.03
N ASP A 38 3.84 -0.39 1.07
CA ASP A 38 4.47 -0.85 2.30
C ASP A 38 5.03 0.28 3.17
N ILE A 39 5.39 1.42 2.55
CA ILE A 39 5.87 2.59 3.30
C ILE A 39 4.82 3.16 4.26
N PHE A 40 3.52 2.99 3.97
CA PHE A 40 2.42 3.52 4.76
C PHE A 40 1.79 2.49 5.71
N THR A 41 1.99 1.20 5.44
CA THR A 41 1.24 0.13 6.13
C THR A 41 2.11 -0.75 7.02
N LYS A 42 3.44 -0.66 6.92
CA LYS A 42 4.37 -1.54 7.65
C LYS A 42 5.38 -0.74 8.44
N ASN A 43 5.85 -1.35 9.54
CA ASN A 43 7.06 -0.92 10.22
C ASN A 43 8.26 -1.47 9.43
N LEU A 44 9.01 -0.58 8.79
CA LEU A 44 10.12 -0.95 7.91
C LEU A 44 11.47 -0.65 8.56
N ASN A 45 12.48 -1.45 8.20
CA ASN A 45 13.86 -1.08 8.53
C ASN A 45 14.28 0.17 7.72
N LYS A 46 15.36 0.80 8.19
CA LYS A 46 15.85 2.07 7.65
C LYS A 46 16.15 2.00 6.14
N GLU A 47 16.82 0.94 5.70
CA GLU A 47 17.20 0.75 4.29
C GLU A 47 15.99 0.63 3.38
N ARG A 48 15.02 -0.22 3.76
CA ARG A 48 13.79 -0.43 3.00
C ARG A 48 12.94 0.83 2.95
N PHE A 49 12.86 1.56 4.06
CA PHE A 49 12.17 2.85 4.10
C PHE A 49 12.81 3.86 3.15
N PHE A 50 14.13 4.01 3.15
CA PHE A 50 14.80 4.95 2.24
C PHE A 50 14.64 4.58 0.77
N TRP A 51 14.71 3.28 0.45
CA TRP A 51 14.47 2.82 -0.91
C TRP A 51 13.04 3.18 -1.36
N LEU A 52 12.02 2.81 -0.57
CA LEU A 52 10.62 3.13 -0.91
C LEU A 52 10.36 4.63 -0.97
N ARG A 53 10.94 5.41 -0.04
CA ARG A 53 10.85 6.87 -0.01
C ARG A 53 11.37 7.48 -1.31
N LYS A 54 12.48 6.95 -1.84
CA LYS A 54 13.06 7.37 -3.11
C LYS A 54 12.13 7.02 -4.28
N GLU A 55 11.59 5.80 -4.30
CA GLU A 55 10.69 5.34 -5.37
C GLU A 55 9.39 6.17 -5.46
N ILE A 56 8.88 6.66 -4.33
CA ILE A 56 7.72 7.57 -4.31
C ILE A 56 8.08 9.05 -4.53
N GLY A 57 9.35 9.36 -4.82
CA GLY A 57 9.81 10.71 -5.17
C GLY A 57 9.99 11.67 -3.99
N VAL A 58 10.10 11.18 -2.75
CA VAL A 58 10.24 12.03 -1.56
C VAL A 58 11.72 12.24 -1.24
N TYR A 59 12.26 13.40 -1.62
CA TYR A 59 13.67 13.73 -1.40
C TYR A 59 13.85 14.64 -0.18
N LYS A 60 15.09 14.73 0.33
CA LYS A 60 15.44 15.76 1.31
C LYS A 60 15.56 17.09 0.54
N THR A 61 14.74 18.07 0.87
CA THR A 61 14.89 19.41 0.31
C THR A 61 16.17 20.04 0.84
N LYS A 62 16.93 20.72 -0.02
CA LYS A 62 17.94 21.68 0.42
C LYS A 62 17.21 22.98 0.74
N THR A 63 16.49 23.02 1.85
CA THR A 63 16.11 24.31 2.44
C THR A 63 17.42 24.98 2.85
N LYS A 64 17.96 25.89 2.02
CA LYS A 64 18.66 27.03 2.58
C LYS A 64 17.62 27.70 3.46
N GLY A 65 17.86 27.76 4.77
CA GLY A 65 16.94 28.36 5.71
C GLY A 65 16.48 29.72 5.18
N LEU A 66 15.17 29.87 5.00
CA LEU A 66 14.58 31.19 5.08
C LEU A 66 14.30 31.37 6.57
N CYS A 67 15.21 32.10 7.21
CA CYS A 67 14.93 32.82 8.43
C CYS A 67 13.79 33.80 8.16
#